data_AF-A0A131XKX6-F1
#
_entry.id   AF-A0A131XKX6-F1
#
_cell.length_a   1.000
_cell.length_b   1.000
_cell.length_c   1.000
_cell.angle_alpha   90.00
_cell.angle_beta   90.00
_cell.angle_gamma   90.00
#
_symmetry.space_group_name_H-M   'P 1'
#
loop_
_entity.id
_entity.type
_entity.pdbx_description
1 polymer ?
#
loop_
_entity_poly.entity_id
_entity_poly.type
_entity_poly.pdbx_seq_one_letter_code
_entity_poly.pdbx_strand_id
1 'polypeptide(L)'
;PPYSQNMWYLVGYSSPLNSSGYKCVKSRHTKTFGNYVNRSLLFDVPKGDQWQTMTVPLNLMMNNTSDRVYVLNYGQMHQWIFPKPQYWLLYYNWNSFVLSELFESISQKPNCSLWAKESYINKVPNSTMNTFMALCEKPDYVGFPSYCTK
;
A
#
# COMPACT_ATOMS: atom_id res chain seq x y z
N PRO A 1 -5.23 6.42 -6.71
CA PRO A 1 -6.20 5.47 -6.11
C PRO A 1 -5.93 3.99 -6.49
N PRO A 2 -6.27 3.01 -5.64
CA PRO A 2 -5.92 1.59 -5.86
C PRO A 2 -6.40 0.98 -7.19
N TYR A 3 -7.47 1.53 -7.79
CA TYR A 3 -8.00 1.12 -9.10
C TYR A 3 -7.20 1.61 -10.33
N SER A 4 -6.17 2.44 -10.15
CA SER A 4 -5.36 2.92 -11.28
C SER A 4 -4.63 1.77 -11.98
N GLN A 5 -4.52 1.85 -13.31
CA GLN A 5 -3.74 0.90 -14.10
C GLN A 5 -2.22 1.07 -13.95
N ASN A 6 -1.76 2.17 -13.34
CA ASN A 6 -0.34 2.43 -13.16
C ASN A 6 0.25 1.63 -11.99
N MET A 7 1.58 1.54 -11.96
CA MET A 7 2.35 1.05 -10.82
C MET A 7 2.14 1.96 -9.59
N TRP A 8 2.02 1.34 -8.43
CA TRP A 8 2.04 2.00 -7.13
C TRP A 8 3.29 1.59 -6.36
N TYR A 9 3.94 2.54 -5.72
CA TYR A 9 5.15 2.33 -4.93
C TYR A 9 4.85 2.69 -3.48
N LEU A 10 5.22 1.83 -2.54
CA LEU A 10 5.14 2.15 -1.12
C LEU A 10 6.25 3.13 -0.78
N VAL A 11 5.88 4.30 -0.26
CA VAL A 11 6.82 5.39 0.04
C VAL A 11 6.75 5.89 1.47
N GLY A 12 5.80 5.37 2.25
CA GLY A 12 5.72 5.61 3.68
C GLY A 12 4.79 4.60 4.33
N TYR A 13 4.95 4.42 5.64
CA TYR A 13 4.14 3.51 6.43
C TYR A 13 4.19 3.90 7.92
N SER A 14 3.22 3.43 8.68
CA SER A 14 3.27 3.50 10.14
C SER A 14 4.38 2.63 10.70
N SER A 15 5.16 3.13 11.66
CA SER A 15 6.32 2.41 12.21
C SER A 15 6.04 0.98 12.70
N PRO A 16 4.85 0.62 13.26
CA PRO A 16 4.53 -0.76 13.62
C PRO A 16 4.43 -1.72 12.43
N LEU A 17 4.26 -1.20 11.21
CA LEU A 17 4.29 -1.98 9.97
C LEU A 17 5.70 -2.20 9.43
N ASN A 18 6.72 -1.58 10.05
CA ASN A 18 8.10 -1.74 9.62
C ASN A 18 8.57 -3.16 9.91
N SER A 19 8.68 -3.97 8.85
CA SER A 19 9.29 -5.29 8.91
C SER A 19 10.60 -5.26 8.14
N SER A 20 11.71 -5.59 8.81
CA SER A 20 13.05 -5.66 8.22
C SER A 20 13.18 -6.72 7.10
N GLY A 21 12.15 -7.54 6.89
CA GLY A 21 12.15 -8.64 5.92
C GLY A 21 11.81 -8.25 4.49
N TYR A 22 11.37 -7.01 4.21
CA TYR A 22 10.89 -6.62 2.88
C TYR A 22 11.53 -5.31 2.41
N LYS A 23 11.78 -5.21 1.10
CA LYS A 23 12.14 -3.95 0.44
C LYS A 23 11.51 -3.85 -0.95
N CYS A 24 11.65 -2.68 -1.58
CA CYS A 24 11.18 -2.44 -2.95
C CYS A 24 9.69 -2.73 -3.16
N VAL A 25 8.86 -2.48 -2.15
CA VAL A 25 7.43 -2.83 -2.17
C VAL A 25 6.69 -1.98 -3.20
N LYS A 26 6.06 -2.64 -4.17
CA LYS A 26 5.28 -2.01 -5.24
C LYS A 26 4.11 -2.89 -5.67
N SER A 27 3.12 -2.29 -6.31
CA SER A 27 1.90 -2.97 -6.75
C SER A 27 1.61 -2.69 -8.21
N ARG A 28 1.53 -3.76 -9.00
CA ARG A 28 1.23 -3.73 -10.43
C ARG A 28 -0.23 -4.07 -10.68
N HIS A 29 -0.92 -3.26 -11.48
CA HIS A 29 -2.25 -3.60 -11.96
C HIS A 29 -2.17 -4.79 -12.92
N THR A 30 -3.12 -5.71 -12.84
CA THR A 30 -3.21 -6.84 -13.78
C THR A 30 -4.54 -6.84 -14.53
N LYS A 31 -5.66 -6.63 -13.84
CA LYS A 31 -6.98 -6.64 -14.45
C LYS A 31 -7.98 -5.84 -13.63
N THR A 32 -8.98 -5.25 -14.28
CA THR A 32 -10.18 -4.71 -13.63
C THR A 32 -11.40 -5.36 -14.25
N PHE A 33 -12.39 -5.70 -13.42
CA PHE A 33 -13.69 -6.20 -13.86
C PHE A 33 -14.78 -5.64 -12.94
N GLY A 34 -15.60 -4.70 -13.44
CA GLY A 34 -16.54 -3.98 -12.59
C GLY A 34 -15.85 -3.33 -11.39
N ASN A 35 -16.30 -3.69 -10.18
CA ASN A 35 -15.77 -3.19 -8.90
C ASN A 35 -14.55 -3.98 -8.38
N TYR A 36 -14.07 -4.96 -9.15
CA TYR A 36 -12.94 -5.81 -8.79
C TYR A 36 -11.66 -5.30 -9.46
N VAL A 37 -10.59 -5.15 -8.69
CA VAL A 37 -9.26 -4.74 -9.14
C VAL A 37 -8.27 -5.81 -8.73
N ASN A 38 -7.73 -6.51 -9.71
CA ASN A 38 -6.65 -7.46 -9.49
C ASN A 38 -5.31 -6.73 -9.68
N ARG A 39 -4.44 -6.94 -8.71
CA ARG A 39 -3.08 -6.44 -8.71
C ARG A 39 -2.12 -7.56 -8.34
N SER A 40 -0.85 -7.36 -8.59
CA SER A 40 0.23 -8.15 -8.00
C SER A 40 1.00 -7.23 -7.06
N LEU A 41 1.19 -7.66 -5.82
CA LEU A 41 2.13 -7.04 -4.91
C LEU A 41 3.51 -7.66 -5.14
N LEU A 42 4.51 -6.81 -5.38
CA LEU A 42 5.90 -7.19 -5.59
C LEU A 42 6.75 -6.60 -4.47
N PHE A 43 7.65 -7.39 -3.92
CA PHE A 43 8.60 -6.96 -2.91
C PHE A 43 9.77 -7.94 -2.88
N ASP A 44 10.93 -7.46 -2.48
CA ASP A 44 12.11 -8.31 -2.36
C ASP A 44 12.24 -8.83 -0.93
N VAL A 45 12.59 -10.11 -0.81
CA VAL A 45 12.92 -10.79 0.45
C VAL A 45 14.34 -11.34 0.40
N PRO A 46 15.04 -11.48 1.54
CA PRO A 46 16.35 -12.11 1.58
C PRO A 46 16.26 -13.61 1.27
N LYS A 47 17.21 -14.11 0.47
CA LYS A 47 17.41 -15.53 0.17
C LYS A 47 18.91 -15.82 0.12
N GLY A 48 19.47 -16.23 1.26
CA GLY A 48 20.92 -16.27 1.46
C GLY A 48 21.51 -14.86 1.33
N ASP A 49 22.57 -14.71 0.55
CA ASP A 49 23.24 -13.41 0.31
C ASP A 49 22.58 -12.58 -0.81
N GLN A 50 21.50 -13.08 -1.40
CA GLN A 50 20.80 -12.42 -2.50
C GLN A 50 19.40 -11.97 -2.09
N TRP A 51 18.87 -11.02 -2.84
CA TRP A 51 17.48 -10.59 -2.74
C TRP A 51 16.67 -11.21 -3.86
N GLN A 52 15.54 -11.82 -3.53
CA GLN A 52 14.61 -12.39 -4.49
C GLN A 52 13.31 -11.59 -4.48
N THR A 53 12.86 -11.17 -5.67
CA THR A 53 11.52 -10.58 -5.82
C THR A 53 10.44 -11.64 -5.69
N MET A 54 9.56 -11.44 -4.71
CA MET A 54 8.34 -12.20 -4.53
C MET A 54 7.18 -11.48 -5.22
N THR A 55 6.26 -12.26 -5.77
CA THR A 55 5.03 -11.74 -6.39
C THR A 55 3.84 -12.42 -5.75
N VAL A 56 2.98 -11.64 -5.11
CA VAL A 56 1.77 -12.13 -4.44
C VAL A 56 0.54 -11.54 -5.16
N PRO A 57 -0.42 -12.37 -5.61
CA PRO A 57 -1.66 -11.86 -6.17
C PRO A 57 -2.48 -11.12 -5.10
N LEU A 58 -3.06 -9.99 -5.46
CA LEU A 58 -3.87 -9.14 -4.59
C LEU A 58 -5.19 -8.84 -5.30
N ASN A 59 -6.28 -9.41 -4.80
CA ASN A 59 -7.62 -9.22 -5.34
C ASN A 59 -8.36 -8.21 -4.46
N LEU A 60 -8.65 -7.05 -5.02
CA LEU A 60 -9.34 -5.97 -4.33
C LEU A 60 -10.77 -5.84 -4.83
N MET A 61 -11.69 -5.48 -3.93
CA MET A 61 -13.02 -5.00 -4.30
C MET A 61 -13.20 -3.59 -3.72
N MET A 62 -13.65 -2.66 -4.55
CA MET A 62 -13.94 -1.28 -4.18
C MET A 62 -15.28 -0.87 -4.76
N ASN A 63 -16.18 -0.36 -3.93
CA ASN A 63 -17.44 0.20 -4.42
C ASN A 63 -17.22 1.67 -4.79
N ASN A 64 -17.80 2.12 -5.92
CA ASN A 64 -17.67 3.49 -6.41
C ASN A 64 -18.19 4.55 -5.42
N THR A 65 -19.02 4.15 -4.45
CA THR A 65 -19.57 5.03 -3.41
C THR A 65 -18.94 4.83 -2.03
N SER A 66 -17.87 4.02 -1.92
CA SER A 66 -17.25 3.69 -0.64
C SER A 66 -15.74 3.90 -0.67
N ASP A 67 -15.22 4.51 0.40
CA ASP A 67 -13.79 4.60 0.64
C ASP A 67 -13.21 3.30 1.24
N ARG A 68 -14.00 2.22 1.29
CA ARG A 68 -13.54 0.91 1.77
C ARG A 68 -12.89 0.12 0.65
N VAL A 69 -11.76 -0.49 0.97
CA VAL A 69 -11.05 -1.45 0.11
C VAL A 69 -11.12 -2.81 0.77
N TYR A 70 -11.73 -3.78 0.09
CA TYR A 70 -11.82 -5.16 0.56
C TYR A 70 -10.74 -6.00 -0.09
N VAL A 71 -10.05 -6.84 0.70
CA VAL A 71 -9.04 -7.79 0.21
C VAL A 71 -9.66 -9.17 0.17
N LEU A 72 -9.96 -9.67 -1.03
CA LEU A 72 -10.76 -10.88 -1.21
C LEU A 72 -9.99 -12.18 -0.91
N ASN A 73 -8.68 -12.17 -1.13
CA ASN A 73 -7.81 -13.32 -0.96
C ASN A 73 -6.89 -13.20 0.27
N TYR A 74 -7.28 -12.42 1.28
CA TYR A 74 -6.45 -12.10 2.45
C TYR A 74 -5.89 -13.35 3.16
N GLY A 75 -6.70 -14.39 3.34
CA GLY A 75 -6.28 -15.64 3.99
C GLY A 75 -5.15 -16.38 3.26
N GLN A 76 -5.11 -16.34 1.92
CA GLN A 76 -4.04 -16.95 1.13
C GLN A 76 -2.72 -16.15 1.20
N MET A 77 -2.83 -14.85 1.51
CA MET A 77 -1.72 -13.92 1.59
C MET A 77 -1.10 -13.84 3.00
N HIS A 78 -1.75 -14.40 4.02
CA HIS A 78 -1.30 -14.35 5.41
C HIS A 78 0.11 -14.93 5.60
N GLN A 79 0.47 -15.97 4.84
CA GLN A 79 1.81 -16.57 4.88
C GLN A 79 2.93 -15.62 4.43
N TRP A 80 2.60 -14.50 3.76
CA TRP A 80 3.57 -13.58 3.18
C TRP A 80 3.58 -12.21 3.86
N ILE A 81 2.40 -11.59 4.03
CA ILE A 81 2.30 -10.16 4.39
C ILE A 81 1.18 -9.84 5.40
N PHE A 82 0.50 -10.85 5.97
CA PHE A 82 -0.56 -10.69 6.98
C PHE A 82 -1.58 -9.56 6.71
N PRO A 83 -2.21 -9.49 5.52
CA PRO A 83 -3.11 -8.40 5.22
C PRO A 83 -4.42 -8.52 6.00
N LYS A 84 -5.02 -7.37 6.33
CA LYS A 84 -6.37 -7.30 6.87
C LYS A 84 -7.40 -7.54 5.76
N PRO A 85 -8.60 -8.07 6.08
CA PRO A 85 -9.65 -8.29 5.08
C PRO A 85 -10.21 -6.98 4.52
N GLN A 86 -10.02 -5.86 5.23
CA GLN A 86 -10.55 -4.57 4.84
C GLN A 86 -9.64 -3.42 5.30
N TYR A 87 -9.61 -2.37 4.49
CA TYR A 87 -8.88 -1.13 4.73
C TYR A 87 -9.76 0.09 4.41
N TRP A 88 -9.37 1.26 4.90
CA TRP A 88 -9.97 2.54 4.57
C TRP A 88 -9.02 3.38 3.72
N LEU A 89 -9.51 3.89 2.60
CA LEU A 89 -8.85 4.88 1.76
C LEU A 89 -9.02 6.28 2.36
N LEU A 90 -8.14 6.68 3.29
CA LEU A 90 -8.24 7.95 4.01
C LEU A 90 -8.15 9.17 3.09
N TYR A 91 -7.32 9.09 2.06
CA TYR A 91 -7.21 10.12 1.04
C TYR A 91 -6.68 9.49 -0.24
N TYR A 92 -7.13 10.01 -1.38
CA TYR A 92 -6.53 9.67 -2.66
C TYR A 92 -6.64 10.83 -3.64
N ASN A 93 -5.70 10.84 -4.57
CA ASN A 93 -5.80 11.60 -5.80
C ASN A 93 -5.28 10.73 -6.96
N TRP A 94 -5.06 11.36 -8.12
CA TRP A 94 -4.56 10.67 -9.32
C TRP A 94 -3.14 10.11 -9.18
N ASN A 95 -2.34 10.59 -8.24
CA ASN A 95 -0.89 10.38 -8.16
C ASN A 95 -0.42 9.70 -6.87
N SER A 96 -1.26 9.68 -5.83
CA SER A 96 -0.94 9.12 -4.52
C SER A 96 -2.21 8.79 -3.73
N PHE A 97 -2.06 7.95 -2.71
CA PHE A 97 -3.13 7.67 -1.75
C PHE A 97 -2.60 7.18 -0.40
N VAL A 98 -3.42 7.32 0.64
CA VAL A 98 -3.19 6.78 1.98
C VAL A 98 -4.22 5.68 2.23
N LEU A 99 -3.73 4.49 2.59
CA LEU A 99 -4.55 3.35 2.97
C LEU A 99 -4.30 3.04 4.44
N SER A 100 -5.35 2.98 5.25
CA SER A 100 -5.26 2.65 6.67
C SER A 100 -5.98 1.36 7.01
N GLU A 101 -5.55 0.73 8.08
CA GLU A 101 -6.40 -0.20 8.82
C GLU A 101 -7.69 0.51 9.28
N LEU A 102 -8.70 -0.26 9.65
CA LEU A 102 -9.91 0.31 10.25
C LEU A 102 -9.58 0.86 11.63
N PHE A 103 -10.21 1.97 12.00
CA PHE A 103 -10.06 2.54 13.33
C PHE A 103 -10.68 1.59 14.36
N GLU A 104 -9.88 1.15 15.33
CA GLU A 104 -10.37 0.37 16.47
C GLU A 104 -11.06 1.28 17.50
N SER A 105 -10.63 2.54 17.61
CA SER A 105 -11.23 3.55 18.46
C SER A 105 -10.98 4.97 17.92
N ILE A 106 -11.75 5.95 18.40
CA ILE A 106 -11.64 7.36 17.98
C ILE A 106 -10.34 8.01 18.49
N SER A 107 -9.83 7.53 19.63
CA SER A 107 -8.63 8.08 20.28
C SER A 107 -7.32 7.52 19.71
N GLN A 108 -7.38 6.50 18.86
CA GLN A 108 -6.20 5.85 18.30
C GLN A 108 -6.08 6.11 16.80
N LYS A 109 -4.88 6.46 16.37
CA LYS A 109 -4.56 6.52 14.95
C LYS A 109 -4.35 5.09 14.43
N PRO A 110 -4.86 4.75 13.24
CA PRO A 110 -4.65 3.44 12.64
C PRO A 110 -3.23 3.34 12.05
N ASN A 111 -2.77 2.11 11.85
CA ASN A 111 -1.62 1.89 10.99
C ASN A 111 -1.99 2.21 9.54
N CYS A 112 -1.09 2.89 8.83
CA CYS A 112 -1.28 3.30 7.46
C CYS A 112 -0.13 2.92 6.55
N SER A 113 -0.40 2.96 5.25
CA SER A 113 0.57 2.93 4.17
C SER A 113 0.31 4.08 3.20
N LEU A 114 1.40 4.69 2.73
CA LEU A 114 1.42 5.80 1.77
C LEU A 114 1.97 5.28 0.44
N TRP A 115 1.19 5.49 -0.62
CA TRP A 115 1.50 5.00 -1.96
C TRP A 115 1.54 6.14 -2.96
N ALA A 116 2.49 6.07 -3.90
CA ALA A 116 2.66 7.07 -4.96
C ALA A 116 2.96 6.42 -6.31
N LYS A 117 2.65 7.12 -7.41
CA LYS A 117 3.13 6.75 -8.76
C LYS A 117 4.62 7.09 -8.90
N GLU A 118 5.28 6.48 -9.87
CA GLU A 118 6.73 6.59 -10.11
C GLU A 118 7.25 8.05 -10.08
N SER A 119 6.59 8.96 -10.79
CA SER A 119 6.99 10.38 -10.86
C SER A 119 6.81 11.15 -9.54
N TYR A 120 6.16 10.56 -8.54
CA TYR A 120 5.81 11.19 -7.26
C TYR A 120 6.45 10.48 -6.06
N ILE A 121 7.27 9.45 -6.27
CA ILE A 121 7.87 8.67 -5.16
C ILE A 121 8.74 9.52 -4.22
N ASN A 122 9.41 10.54 -4.76
CA ASN A 122 10.25 11.49 -4.02
C ASN A 122 9.56 12.85 -3.79
N LYS A 123 8.32 13.01 -4.27
CA LYS A 123 7.57 14.28 -4.19
C LYS A 123 6.08 13.99 -4.14
N VAL A 124 5.66 13.34 -3.07
CA VAL A 124 4.24 13.07 -2.82
C VAL A 124 3.50 14.41 -2.68
N PRO A 125 2.32 14.58 -3.30
CA PRO A 125 1.51 15.79 -3.14
C PRO A 125 1.25 16.13 -1.67
N ASN A 126 1.40 17.42 -1.32
CA ASN A 126 1.26 17.91 0.06
C ASN A 126 -0.06 17.49 0.72
N SER A 127 -1.17 17.45 -0.03
CA SER A 127 -2.46 17.01 0.52
C SER A 127 -2.41 15.56 1.02
N THR A 128 -1.84 14.64 0.24
CA THR A 128 -1.70 13.24 0.66
C THR A 128 -0.69 13.09 1.79
N MET A 129 0.42 13.82 1.73
CA MET A 129 1.45 13.81 2.78
C MET A 129 0.88 14.32 4.11
N ASN A 130 0.14 15.43 4.09
CA ASN A 130 -0.48 16.00 5.29
C ASN A 130 -1.50 15.03 5.89
N THR A 131 -2.32 14.36 5.06
CA THR A 131 -3.22 13.30 5.57
C THR A 131 -2.44 12.18 6.23
N PHE A 132 -1.37 11.68 5.60
CA PHE A 132 -0.54 10.61 6.14
C PHE A 132 0.08 11.01 7.48
N MET A 133 0.69 12.19 7.56
CA MET A 133 1.33 12.68 8.78
C MET A 133 0.33 12.97 9.90
N ALA A 134 -0.87 13.46 9.58
CA ALA A 134 -1.87 13.83 10.56
C ALA A 134 -2.63 12.62 11.12
N LEU A 135 -3.04 11.67 10.26
CA LEU A 135 -4.02 10.65 10.64
C LEU A 135 -3.42 9.29 10.99
N CYS A 136 -2.16 9.04 10.64
CA CYS A 136 -1.56 7.71 10.81
C CYS A 136 -0.76 7.58 12.10
N GLU A 137 -0.72 6.38 12.65
CA GLU A 137 0.10 6.07 13.84
C GLU A 137 1.57 6.13 13.45
N LYS A 138 2.36 6.95 14.14
CA LYS A 138 3.82 7.09 13.97
C LYS A 138 4.27 7.00 12.49
N PRO A 139 3.82 7.94 11.64
CA PRO A 139 4.04 7.88 10.21
C PRO A 139 5.51 8.09 9.89
N ASP A 140 6.06 7.20 9.06
CA ASP A 140 7.41 7.29 8.54
C ASP A 140 7.37 7.47 7.02
N TYR A 141 7.98 8.53 6.51
CA TYR A 141 8.13 8.79 5.07
C TYR A 141 9.54 8.46 4.63
N VAL A 142 9.67 7.35 3.91
CA VAL A 142 10.97 6.77 3.53
C VAL A 142 11.30 6.98 2.06
N GLY A 143 10.35 7.47 1.25
CA GLY A 143 10.49 7.51 -0.21
C GLY A 143 10.54 6.10 -0.82
N PHE A 144 10.79 6.01 -2.13
CA PHE A 144 11.08 4.72 -2.74
C PHE A 144 12.59 4.57 -2.92
N PRO A 145 13.23 3.49 -2.42
CA PRO A 145 14.69 3.40 -2.44
C PRO A 145 15.24 3.43 -3.87
N SER A 146 16.32 4.20 -4.08
CA SER A 146 16.91 4.42 -5.40
C SER A 146 17.55 3.17 -6.02
N TYR A 147 17.96 2.21 -5.19
CA TYR A 147 18.50 0.91 -5.64
C TYR A 147 17.40 -0.06 -6.10
N CYS A 148 16.12 0.25 -5.89
CA CYS A 148 15.01 -0.58 -6.33
C CYS A 148 14.66 -0.26 -7.79
N THR A 149 14.44 -1.29 -8.59
CA THR A 149 13.90 -1.13 -9.94
C THR A 149 12.50 -0.53 -9.85
N LYS A 150 12.25 0.55 -10.59
CA LYS A 150 10.94 1.18 -10.69
C LYS A 150 10.04 0.33 -11.58
#